data_AF-A0A7V0Y420-F1
#
_entry.id   AF-A0A7V0Y420-F1
#
_cell.length_a   1.000
_cell.length_b   1.000
_cell.length_c   1.000
_cell.angle_alpha   90.00
_cell.angle_beta   90.00
_cell.angle_gamma   90.00
#
_symmetry.space_group_name_H-M   'P 1'
#
loop_
_entity.id
_entity.type
_entity.pdbx_description
1 polymer ?
#
loop_
_entity_poly.entity_id
_entity_poly.type
_entity_poly.pdbx_seq_one_letter_code
_entity_poly.pdbx_strand_id
1 'polypeptide(L)'
;MNALSERQLRTTLLGAFIVLSWLALWAWSRTPEGRHFHHAAVGAGASFVFGWTLMTIAMMLPTAFPLLGLFHRMVDARRHGAFLVGLCIAGYLTVWLIFGAAANFGVFYLYPILTGVDFQAALLVAAGIYQFTPLKRYCLKKCRSPLSFIMSHWRGRNEARESFWLGAHHGLFCIGCCWSLMLLMFAAIAVHFLWMLVLGTVMAVEKNVPWGERISAPLGVLLIAGAIVVKATG
;
A
#
# COMPACT_ATOMS: atom_id res chain seq x y z
N MET A 1 -31.41 -2.47 16.15
CA MET A 1 -30.88 -1.96 14.88
C MET A 1 -30.81 -3.11 13.88
N ASN A 2 -31.33 -2.95 12.66
CA ASN A 2 -31.35 -4.04 11.67
C ASN A 2 -29.96 -4.24 11.06
N ALA A 3 -29.55 -5.49 10.78
CA ALA A 3 -28.23 -5.83 10.21
C ALA A 3 -27.89 -5.10 8.89
N LEU A 4 -28.90 -4.61 8.16
CA LEU A 4 -28.72 -3.76 6.97
C LEU A 4 -28.21 -2.35 7.33
N SER A 5 -28.71 -1.76 8.43
CA SER A 5 -28.28 -0.43 8.91
C SER A 5 -26.84 -0.46 9.41
N GLU A 6 -26.42 -1.51 10.10
CA GLU A 6 -25.03 -1.66 10.54
C GLU A 6 -24.06 -1.86 9.36
N ARG A 7 -24.46 -2.63 8.35
CA ARG A 7 -23.67 -2.79 7.12
C ARG A 7 -23.51 -1.46 6.39
N GLN A 8 -24.61 -0.71 6.22
CA GLN A 8 -24.61 0.60 5.58
C GLN A 8 -23.75 1.61 6.36
N LEU A 9 -23.93 1.69 7.69
CA LEU A 9 -23.11 2.56 8.54
C LEU A 9 -21.62 2.25 8.38
N ARG A 10 -21.24 0.97 8.42
CA ARG A 10 -19.84 0.58 8.28
C ARG A 10 -19.26 0.90 6.90
N THR A 11 -20.03 0.72 5.83
CA THR A 11 -19.59 1.13 4.48
C THR A 11 -19.45 2.64 4.36
N THR A 12 -20.36 3.40 4.99
CA THR A 12 -20.29 4.87 5.01
C THR A 12 -19.06 5.35 5.79
N LEU A 13 -18.78 4.77 6.96
CA LEU A 13 -17.60 5.10 7.76
C LEU A 13 -16.30 4.76 7.02
N LEU A 14 -16.25 3.63 6.33
CA LEU A 14 -15.10 3.25 5.49
C LEU A 14 -14.92 4.23 4.33
N GLY A 15 -16.00 4.57 3.62
CA GLY A 15 -15.97 5.55 2.53
C GLY A 15 -15.49 6.92 3.02
N ALA A 16 -16.03 7.39 4.15
CA ALA A 16 -15.61 8.64 4.78
C ALA A 16 -14.14 8.61 5.18
N PHE A 17 -13.65 7.53 5.81
CA PHE A 17 -12.24 7.39 6.16
C PHE A 17 -11.32 7.43 4.94
N ILE A 18 -11.68 6.74 3.85
CA ILE A 18 -10.92 6.78 2.59
C ILE A 18 -10.87 8.21 2.08
N VAL A 19 -12.03 8.86 1.92
CA VAL A 19 -12.13 10.22 1.39
C VAL A 19 -11.34 11.20 2.25
N LEU A 20 -11.48 11.14 3.58
CA LEU A 20 -10.74 12.01 4.50
C LEU A 20 -9.23 11.78 4.43
N SER A 21 -8.78 10.52 4.31
CA SER A 21 -7.35 10.21 4.18
C SER A 21 -6.77 10.76 2.87
N TRP A 22 -7.51 10.65 1.76
CA TRP A 22 -7.12 11.23 0.48
C TRP A 22 -7.15 12.76 0.48
N LEU A 23 -8.15 13.37 1.13
CA LEU A 23 -8.22 14.82 1.30
C LEU A 23 -7.07 15.34 2.16
N ALA A 24 -6.70 14.63 3.23
CA ALA A 24 -5.56 14.97 4.06
C ALA A 24 -4.24 14.86 3.28
N LEU A 25 -4.06 13.77 2.51
CA LEU A 25 -2.90 13.60 1.63
C LEU A 25 -2.83 14.69 0.55
N TRP A 26 -3.97 15.02 -0.05
CA TRP A 26 -4.08 16.10 -1.03
C TRP A 26 -3.71 17.45 -0.42
N ALA A 27 -4.30 17.80 0.72
CA ALA A 27 -4.02 19.04 1.43
C ALA A 27 -2.54 19.14 1.81
N TRP A 28 -1.96 18.06 2.34
CA TRP A 28 -0.54 17.99 2.68
C TRP A 28 0.35 18.13 1.45
N SER A 29 0.01 17.50 0.32
CA SER A 29 0.78 17.64 -0.94
C SER A 29 0.86 19.09 -1.46
N ARG A 30 -0.03 19.99 -1.00
CA ARG A 30 0.01 21.41 -1.35
C ARG A 30 0.99 22.23 -0.50
N THR A 31 1.43 21.72 0.65
CA THR A 31 2.40 22.41 1.53
C THR A 31 3.81 22.34 0.92
N PRO A 32 4.74 23.24 1.31
CA PRO A 32 6.13 23.17 0.86
C PRO A 32 6.75 21.80 1.16
N GLU A 33 6.53 21.26 2.36
CA GLU A 33 7.06 19.96 2.79
C GLU A 33 6.53 18.80 1.92
N GLY A 34 5.24 18.80 1.61
CA GLY A 34 4.62 17.79 0.74
C GLY A 34 5.12 17.85 -0.70
N ARG A 35 5.41 19.06 -1.22
CA ARG A 35 6.03 19.21 -2.54
C ARG A 35 7.46 18.67 -2.57
N HIS A 36 8.26 18.88 -1.51
CA HIS A 36 9.63 18.37 -1.46
C HIS A 36 9.70 16.85 -1.28
N PHE A 37 8.72 16.21 -0.62
CA PHE A 37 8.60 14.75 -0.53
C PHE A 37 8.54 14.04 -1.89
N HIS A 38 8.11 14.77 -2.92
CA HIS A 38 7.94 14.30 -4.28
C HIS A 38 9.17 14.54 -5.18
N HIS A 39 9.88 15.65 -4.95
CA HIS A 39 10.96 16.10 -5.82
C HIS A 39 12.37 15.85 -5.27
N ALA A 40 12.50 15.58 -3.98
CA ALA A 40 13.76 15.28 -3.34
C ALA A 40 13.57 14.05 -2.45
N ALA A 41 14.49 13.10 -2.54
CA ALA A 41 14.66 12.11 -1.49
C ALA A 41 15.01 12.88 -0.21
N VAL A 42 13.99 13.17 0.60
CA VAL A 42 14.15 13.82 1.89
C VAL A 42 15.05 12.88 2.69
N GLY A 43 16.13 13.39 3.29
CA GLY A 43 16.88 12.61 4.27
C GLY A 43 15.89 11.97 5.25
N ALA A 44 16.17 10.76 5.73
CA ALA A 44 15.25 9.93 6.53
C ALA A 44 14.83 10.60 7.87
N GLY A 45 14.02 11.64 7.78
CA GLY A 45 13.60 12.52 8.86
C GLY A 45 12.08 12.51 9.02
N ALA A 46 11.60 13.32 9.97
CA ALA A 46 10.19 13.33 10.38
C ALA A 46 9.21 13.54 9.21
N SER A 47 9.55 14.41 8.26
CA SER A 47 8.70 14.70 7.09
C SER A 47 8.55 13.49 6.15
N PHE A 48 9.61 12.69 5.98
CA PHE A 48 9.52 11.44 5.21
C PHE A 48 8.63 10.43 5.92
N VAL A 49 8.86 10.19 7.21
CA VAL A 49 8.07 9.24 8.01
C VAL A 49 6.60 9.63 7.98
N PHE A 50 6.29 10.91 8.17
CA PHE A 50 4.94 11.44 8.13
C PHE A 50 4.31 11.26 6.74
N GLY A 51 4.97 11.73 5.68
CA GLY A 51 4.47 11.66 4.31
C GLY A 51 4.24 10.22 3.83
N TRP A 52 5.22 9.35 4.08
CA TRP A 52 5.14 7.93 3.73
C TRP A 52 4.01 7.22 4.48
N THR A 53 3.86 7.51 5.77
CA THR A 53 2.77 6.94 6.59
C THR A 53 1.43 7.44 6.10
N LEU A 54 1.28 8.74 5.82
CA LEU A 54 0.04 9.31 5.30
C LEU A 54 -0.33 8.70 3.93
N MET A 55 0.65 8.55 3.03
CA MET A 55 0.47 7.88 1.74
C MET A 55 0.06 6.41 1.91
N THR A 56 0.70 5.69 2.84
CA THR A 56 0.36 4.29 3.16
C THR A 56 -1.06 4.19 3.70
N ILE A 57 -1.48 5.11 4.57
CA ILE A 57 -2.85 5.17 5.12
C ILE A 57 -3.85 5.48 4.02
N ALA A 58 -3.57 6.43 3.13
CA ALA A 58 -4.49 6.82 2.06
C ALA A 58 -4.63 5.75 0.97
N MET A 59 -3.52 5.11 0.59
CA MET A 59 -3.49 4.19 -0.55
C MET A 59 -3.61 2.73 -0.13
N MET A 60 -2.77 2.29 0.81
CA MET A 60 -2.55 0.86 1.09
C MET A 60 -3.46 0.31 2.16
N LEU A 61 -3.74 1.08 3.22
CA LEU A 61 -4.65 0.64 4.28
C LEU A 61 -6.05 0.31 3.73
N PRO A 62 -6.63 1.06 2.76
CA PRO A 62 -7.90 0.69 2.17
C PRO A 62 -7.91 -0.67 1.49
N THR A 63 -6.77 -1.07 0.93
CA THR A 63 -6.65 -2.38 0.30
C THR A 63 -6.70 -3.54 1.28
N ALA A 64 -6.45 -3.30 2.58
CA ALA A 64 -6.51 -4.28 3.65
C ALA A 64 -7.89 -4.35 4.34
N PHE A 65 -8.87 -3.54 3.92
CA PHE A 65 -10.18 -3.47 4.59
C PHE A 65 -10.94 -4.78 4.69
N PRO A 66 -10.95 -5.69 3.69
CA PRO A 66 -11.64 -6.97 3.87
C PRO A 66 -11.09 -7.78 5.05
N LEU A 67 -9.77 -7.73 5.27
CA LEU A 67 -9.13 -8.38 6.43
C LEU A 67 -9.49 -7.65 7.72
N LEU A 68 -9.30 -6.33 7.78
CA LEU A 68 -9.56 -5.54 8.99
C LEU A 68 -11.02 -5.60 9.42
N GLY A 69 -11.95 -5.53 8.47
CA GLY A 69 -13.38 -5.63 8.73
C GLY A 69 -13.81 -7.03 9.19
N LEU A 70 -13.19 -8.09 8.66
CA LEU A 70 -13.43 -9.45 9.13
C LEU A 70 -12.85 -9.67 10.53
N PHE A 71 -11.62 -9.19 10.76
CA PHE A 71 -10.97 -9.26 12.06
C PHE A 71 -11.75 -8.52 13.13
N HIS A 72 -12.21 -7.28 12.84
CA HIS A 72 -13.10 -6.51 13.70
C HIS A 72 -14.32 -7.33 14.13
N ARG A 73 -15.04 -7.96 13.20
CA ARG A 73 -16.22 -8.78 13.54
C ARG A 73 -15.89 -9.95 14.47
N MET A 74 -14.70 -10.55 14.35
CA MET A 74 -14.28 -11.67 15.21
C MET A 74 -13.90 -11.22 16.62
N VAL A 75 -13.47 -9.97 16.79
CA VAL A 75 -13.05 -9.43 18.10
C VAL A 75 -14.05 -8.47 18.73
N ASP A 76 -15.17 -8.17 18.05
CA ASP A 76 -16.17 -7.18 18.47
C ASP A 76 -16.81 -7.52 19.82
N ALA A 77 -17.02 -8.82 20.08
CA ALA A 77 -17.54 -9.31 21.36
C ALA A 77 -16.49 -9.35 22.48
N ARG A 78 -15.21 -9.04 22.20
CA ARG A 78 -14.15 -9.03 23.21
C ARG A 78 -14.05 -7.66 23.88
N ARG A 79 -13.70 -7.66 25.17
CA ARG A 79 -13.63 -6.44 26.02
C ARG A 79 -12.76 -5.30 25.43
N HIS A 80 -11.76 -5.64 24.62
CA HIS A 80 -10.84 -4.66 24.02
C HIS A 80 -10.76 -4.80 22.48
N GLY A 81 -11.85 -5.17 21.80
CA GLY A 81 -11.87 -5.43 20.35
C GLY A 81 -11.27 -4.31 19.50
N ALA A 82 -11.63 -3.05 19.78
CA ALA A 82 -11.09 -1.88 19.08
C ALA A 82 -9.57 -1.73 19.24
N PHE A 83 -9.04 -2.01 20.43
CA PHE A 83 -7.59 -1.99 20.70
C PHE A 83 -6.86 -3.08 19.89
N LEU A 84 -7.44 -4.28 19.78
CA LEU A 84 -6.86 -5.37 18.97
C LEU A 84 -6.81 -5.01 17.48
N VAL A 85 -7.87 -4.41 16.94
CA VAL A 85 -7.86 -3.90 15.55
C VAL A 85 -6.80 -2.81 15.38
N GLY A 86 -6.67 -1.91 16.36
CA GLY A 86 -5.62 -0.89 16.39
C GLY A 86 -4.21 -1.48 16.33
N LEU A 87 -3.93 -2.54 17.09
CA LEU A 87 -2.66 -3.26 17.03
C LEU A 87 -2.40 -3.91 15.68
N CYS A 88 -3.44 -4.47 15.04
CA CYS A 88 -3.34 -5.01 13.69
C CYS A 88 -2.99 -3.92 12.67
N ILE A 89 -3.62 -2.74 12.76
CA ILE A 89 -3.27 -1.60 11.90
C ILE A 89 -1.84 -1.14 12.19
N ALA A 90 -1.43 -1.06 13.46
CA ALA A 90 -0.09 -0.66 13.84
C ALA A 90 0.98 -1.60 13.25
N GLY A 91 0.81 -2.92 13.38
CA GLY A 91 1.75 -3.90 12.80
C GLY A 91 1.85 -3.80 11.28
N TYR A 92 0.73 -3.56 10.60
CA TYR A 92 0.71 -3.33 9.16
C TYR A 92 1.51 -2.07 8.76
N LEU A 93 1.27 -0.95 9.45
CA LEU A 93 1.95 0.32 9.20
C LEU A 93 3.45 0.24 9.53
N THR A 94 3.84 -0.48 10.59
CA THR A 94 5.26 -0.69 10.93
C THR A 94 6.02 -1.35 9.78
N VAL A 95 5.47 -2.42 9.19
CA VAL A 95 6.16 -3.11 8.08
C VAL A 95 6.24 -2.20 6.85
N TRP A 96 5.18 -1.45 6.54
CA TRP A 96 5.21 -0.46 5.46
C TRP A 96 6.20 0.66 5.69
N LEU A 97 6.35 1.14 6.93
CA LEU A 97 7.31 2.17 7.27
C LEU A 97 8.75 1.67 7.12
N ILE A 98 9.04 0.44 7.55
CA ILE A 98 10.34 -0.21 7.35
C ILE A 98 10.65 -0.31 5.85
N PHE A 99 9.68 -0.76 5.03
CA PHE A 99 9.85 -0.83 3.59
C PHE A 99 10.10 0.55 2.96
N GLY A 100 9.34 1.58 3.37
CA GLY A 100 9.54 2.94 2.91
C GLY A 100 10.93 3.48 3.22
N ALA A 101 11.40 3.28 4.46
CA ALA A 101 12.74 3.67 4.87
C ALA A 101 13.83 2.96 4.04
N ALA A 102 13.68 1.65 3.80
CA ALA A 102 14.60 0.88 2.98
C ALA A 102 14.59 1.34 1.51
N ALA A 103 13.41 1.61 0.95
CA ALA A 103 13.26 2.16 -0.40
C ALA A 103 13.92 3.53 -0.53
N ASN A 104 13.65 4.44 0.41
CA ASN A 104 14.25 5.79 0.44
C ASN A 104 15.77 5.72 0.56
N PHE A 105 16.30 4.82 1.39
CA PHE A 105 17.74 4.58 1.48
C PHE A 105 18.32 4.16 0.13
N GLY A 106 17.68 3.23 -0.59
CA GLY A 106 18.11 2.82 -1.92
C GLY A 106 18.10 3.96 -2.93
N VAL A 107 17.05 4.78 -2.95
CA VAL A 107 16.95 5.93 -3.87
C VAL A 107 17.96 7.03 -3.53
N PHE A 108 18.17 7.32 -2.25
CA PHE A 108 19.04 8.42 -1.83
C PHE A 108 20.53 8.06 -1.96
N TYR A 109 20.92 6.85 -1.57
CA TYR A 109 22.34 6.47 -1.47
C TYR A 109 22.84 5.59 -2.61
N LEU A 110 22.00 4.68 -3.13
CA LEU A 110 22.47 3.69 -4.12
C LEU A 110 22.29 4.19 -5.55
N TYR A 111 21.17 4.85 -5.86
CA TYR A 111 20.88 5.33 -7.21
C TYR A 111 21.92 6.32 -7.77
N PRO A 112 22.43 7.33 -7.03
CA PRO A 112 23.42 8.26 -7.58
C PRO A 112 24.72 7.61 -8.06
N ILE A 113 25.01 6.38 -7.63
CA ILE A 113 26.19 5.60 -8.01
C ILE A 113 25.97 4.86 -9.35
N LEU A 114 24.70 4.67 -9.76
CA LEU A 114 24.32 4.01 -11.01
C LEU A 114 24.36 4.98 -12.20
N THR A 115 25.57 5.39 -12.60
CA THR A 115 25.75 6.31 -13.73
C THR A 115 25.24 5.70 -15.05
N GLY A 116 24.54 6.52 -15.84
CA GLY A 116 24.02 6.12 -17.16
C GLY A 116 22.72 5.31 -17.16
N VAL A 117 22.10 5.06 -16.00
CA VAL A 117 20.79 4.40 -15.89
C VAL A 117 19.69 5.45 -15.82
N ASP A 118 18.74 5.41 -16.75
CA ASP A 118 17.48 6.13 -16.61
C ASP A 118 16.63 5.46 -15.53
N PHE A 119 16.58 6.09 -14.35
CA PHE A 119 15.87 5.58 -13.18
C PHE A 119 14.39 5.34 -13.42
N GLN A 120 13.73 6.25 -14.14
CA GLN A 120 12.29 6.18 -14.35
C GLN A 120 11.97 5.04 -15.30
N ALA A 121 12.71 4.91 -16.40
CA ALA A 121 12.58 3.78 -17.32
C ALA A 121 12.91 2.44 -16.62
N ALA A 122 13.98 2.39 -15.83
CA ALA A 122 14.37 1.18 -15.10
C ALA A 122 13.31 0.75 -14.09
N LEU A 123 12.74 1.67 -13.33
CA LEU A 123 11.66 1.39 -12.39
C LEU A 123 10.38 0.92 -13.09
N LEU A 124 10.01 1.53 -14.22
CA LEU A 124 8.86 1.09 -15.03
C LEU A 124 9.05 -0.33 -15.56
N VAL A 125 10.23 -0.66 -16.11
CA VAL A 125 10.57 -2.02 -16.55
C VAL A 125 10.53 -2.99 -15.39
N ALA A 126 11.18 -2.67 -14.26
CA ALA A 126 11.20 -3.54 -13.08
C ALA A 126 9.78 -3.78 -12.53
N ALA A 127 8.96 -2.73 -12.42
CA ALA A 127 7.58 -2.82 -11.98
C ALA A 127 6.74 -3.66 -12.93
N GLY A 128 6.95 -3.50 -14.25
CA GLY A 128 6.29 -4.28 -15.29
C GLY A 128 6.66 -5.77 -15.28
N ILE A 129 7.95 -6.10 -15.22
CA ILE A 129 8.44 -7.49 -15.10
C ILE A 129 7.87 -8.13 -13.82
N TYR A 130 7.85 -7.38 -12.71
CA TYR A 130 7.36 -7.89 -11.44
C TYR A 130 5.89 -8.37 -11.51
N GLN A 131 5.08 -7.77 -12.39
CA GLN A 131 3.68 -8.14 -12.59
C GLN A 131 3.50 -9.61 -12.99
N PHE A 132 4.49 -10.19 -13.68
CA PHE A 132 4.44 -11.56 -14.19
C PHE A 132 5.05 -12.60 -13.23
N THR A 133 5.59 -12.16 -12.10
CA THR A 133 6.38 -13.03 -11.22
C THR A 133 5.50 -14.01 -10.42
N PRO A 134 5.99 -15.24 -10.16
CA PRO A 134 5.34 -16.15 -9.23
C PRO A 134 5.18 -15.57 -7.83
N LEU A 135 6.16 -14.78 -7.38
CA LEU A 135 6.15 -14.14 -6.06
C LEU A 135 4.96 -13.18 -5.91
N LYS A 136 4.75 -12.27 -6.88
CA LYS A 136 3.58 -11.39 -6.86
C LYS A 136 2.29 -12.19 -6.77
N ARG A 137 2.12 -13.20 -7.64
CA ARG A 137 0.90 -14.03 -7.67
C ARG A 137 0.66 -14.73 -6.35
N TYR A 138 1.70 -15.27 -5.72
CA TYR A 138 1.61 -15.92 -4.42
C TYR A 138 1.17 -14.94 -3.31
N CYS A 139 1.84 -13.78 -3.22
CA CYS A 139 1.53 -12.75 -2.24
C CYS A 139 0.10 -12.20 -2.45
N LEU A 140 -0.29 -11.94 -3.70
CA LEU A 140 -1.62 -11.46 -4.05
C LEU A 140 -2.71 -12.45 -3.62
N LYS A 141 -2.54 -13.75 -3.85
CA LYS A 141 -3.49 -14.78 -3.39
C LYS A 141 -3.69 -14.76 -1.88
N LYS A 142 -2.64 -14.52 -1.09
CA LYS A 142 -2.74 -14.35 0.37
C LYS A 142 -3.48 -13.08 0.75
N CYS A 143 -3.21 -11.95 0.08
CA CYS A 143 -3.95 -10.70 0.31
C CYS A 143 -5.45 -10.83 -0.01
N ARG A 144 -5.81 -11.66 -1.00
CA ARG A 144 -7.20 -11.89 -1.43
C ARG A 144 -7.98 -12.90 -0.59
N SER A 145 -7.35 -13.53 0.41
CA SER A 145 -7.93 -14.62 1.21
C SER A 145 -8.01 -14.29 2.70
N PRO A 146 -8.74 -13.23 3.11
CA PRO A 146 -8.67 -12.68 4.47
C PRO A 146 -9.07 -13.67 5.56
N LEU A 147 -10.11 -14.49 5.35
CA LEU A 147 -10.55 -15.46 6.36
C LEU A 147 -9.49 -16.52 6.64
N SER A 148 -8.99 -17.17 5.58
CA SER A 148 -7.93 -18.18 5.69
C SER A 148 -6.67 -17.58 6.33
N PHE A 149 -6.34 -16.33 5.99
CA PHE A 149 -5.20 -15.63 6.56
C PHE A 149 -5.33 -15.41 8.06
N ILE A 150 -6.49 -14.96 8.53
CA ILE A 150 -6.69 -14.72 9.96
C ILE A 150 -6.69 -16.04 10.74
N MET A 151 -7.36 -17.07 10.23
CA MET A 151 -7.40 -18.40 10.86
C MET A 151 -6.01 -19.02 11.02
N SER A 152 -5.06 -18.73 10.12
CA SER A 152 -3.70 -19.26 10.22
C SER A 152 -2.78 -18.47 11.16
N HIS A 153 -3.09 -17.20 11.46
CA HIS A 153 -2.19 -16.29 12.20
C HIS A 153 -2.73 -15.84 13.57
N TRP A 154 -4.03 -16.00 13.83
CA TRP A 154 -4.67 -15.54 15.06
C TRP A 154 -5.42 -16.70 15.74
N ARG A 155 -5.05 -16.98 17.00
CA ARG A 155 -5.59 -18.08 17.82
C ARG A 155 -6.32 -17.58 19.07
N GLY A 156 -6.18 -16.30 19.41
CA GLY A 156 -6.80 -15.66 20.56
C GLY A 156 -6.16 -16.02 21.91
N ARG A 157 -4.92 -16.55 21.92
CA ARG A 157 -4.22 -16.94 23.17
C ARG A 157 -3.50 -15.74 23.78
N ASN A 158 -2.70 -15.04 22.97
CA ASN A 158 -2.11 -13.75 23.33
C ASN A 158 -2.64 -12.69 22.35
N GLU A 159 -3.87 -12.25 22.59
CA GLU A 159 -4.65 -11.44 21.66
C GLU A 159 -3.90 -10.21 21.15
N ALA A 160 -3.26 -9.46 22.05
CA ALA A 160 -2.54 -8.25 21.69
C ALA A 160 -1.37 -8.54 20.74
N ARG A 161 -0.48 -9.48 21.13
CA ARG A 161 0.68 -9.86 20.32
C ARG A 161 0.24 -10.45 18.98
N GLU A 162 -0.72 -11.36 18.99
CA GLU A 162 -1.23 -11.99 17.78
C GLU A 162 -1.89 -10.98 16.84
N SER A 163 -2.57 -9.96 17.36
CA SER A 163 -3.17 -8.90 16.53
C SER A 163 -2.12 -8.06 15.83
N PHE A 164 -1.08 -7.63 16.55
CA PHE A 164 0.04 -6.91 15.94
C PHE A 164 0.72 -7.73 14.85
N TRP A 165 1.04 -9.00 15.15
CA TRP A 165 1.69 -9.88 14.18
C TRP A 165 0.77 -10.25 13.01
N LEU A 166 -0.54 -10.38 13.21
CA LEU A 166 -1.50 -10.55 12.11
C LEU A 166 -1.37 -9.41 11.10
N GLY A 167 -1.34 -8.17 11.60
CA GLY A 167 -1.09 -6.96 10.80
C GLY A 167 0.25 -6.96 10.08
N ALA A 168 1.33 -7.26 10.81
CA ALA A 168 2.68 -7.29 10.26
C ALA A 168 2.84 -8.36 9.16
N HIS A 169 2.36 -9.58 9.39
CA HIS A 169 2.38 -10.64 8.37
C HIS A 169 1.57 -10.21 7.14
N HIS A 170 0.38 -9.62 7.32
CA HIS A 170 -0.41 -9.14 6.18
C HIS A 170 0.31 -8.02 5.44
N GLY A 171 0.99 -7.11 6.16
CA GLY A 171 1.84 -6.07 5.60
C GLY A 171 2.95 -6.63 4.71
N LEU A 172 3.62 -7.70 5.12
CA LEU A 172 4.65 -8.37 4.32
C LEU A 172 4.11 -8.94 3.00
N PHE A 173 2.95 -9.62 3.03
CA PHE A 173 2.31 -10.08 1.79
C PHE A 173 1.80 -8.92 0.93
N CYS A 174 1.32 -7.85 1.56
CA CYS A 174 0.89 -6.65 0.87
C CYS A 174 2.06 -6.01 0.11
N ILE A 175 3.21 -5.82 0.75
CA ILE A 175 4.43 -5.37 0.09
C ILE A 175 4.84 -6.36 -1.00
N GLY A 176 4.85 -7.66 -0.72
CA GLY A 176 5.18 -8.69 -1.71
C GLY A 176 4.27 -8.73 -2.93
N CYS A 177 3.05 -8.16 -2.91
CA CYS A 177 2.22 -8.10 -4.11
C CYS A 177 2.35 -6.78 -4.89
N CYS A 178 2.81 -5.69 -4.25
CA CYS A 178 2.75 -4.36 -4.86
C CYS A 178 3.93 -3.43 -4.58
N TRP A 179 5.02 -3.91 -3.99
CA TRP A 179 6.22 -3.10 -3.69
C TRP A 179 6.76 -2.40 -4.93
N SER A 180 6.80 -3.10 -6.07
CA SER A 180 7.36 -2.57 -7.31
C SER A 180 6.53 -1.43 -7.88
N LEU A 181 5.19 -1.50 -7.79
CA LEU A 181 4.30 -0.40 -8.12
C LEU A 181 4.49 0.77 -7.15
N MET A 182 4.71 0.49 -5.87
CA MET A 182 4.97 1.54 -4.90
C MET A 182 6.29 2.27 -5.15
N LEU A 183 7.32 1.60 -5.67
CA LEU A 183 8.57 2.26 -6.03
C LEU A 183 8.41 3.29 -7.15
N LEU A 184 7.39 3.17 -8.01
CA LEU A 184 7.10 4.16 -9.05
C LEU A 184 6.78 5.55 -8.46
N MET A 185 6.39 5.64 -7.18
CA MET A 185 6.15 6.91 -6.51
C MET A 185 7.42 7.76 -6.34
N PHE A 186 8.60 7.13 -6.37
CA PHE A 186 9.89 7.84 -6.33
C PHE A 186 10.33 8.36 -7.71
N ALA A 187 9.65 7.96 -8.80
CA ALA A 187 10.03 8.34 -10.17
C ALA A 187 9.21 9.52 -10.74
N ALA A 188 8.03 9.82 -10.18
CA ALA A 188 6.97 10.54 -10.89
C ALA A 188 6.96 12.07 -10.72
N ILE A 189 8.02 12.77 -11.16
CA ILE A 189 8.27 14.21 -10.89
C ILE A 189 7.11 15.16 -11.27
N ALA A 190 6.26 14.89 -12.28
CA ALA A 190 5.31 15.90 -12.78
C ALA A 190 3.82 15.71 -12.44
N VAL A 191 3.40 14.60 -11.82
CA VAL A 191 1.95 14.30 -11.61
C VAL A 191 1.65 13.47 -10.34
N HIS A 192 2.40 13.72 -9.26
CA HIS A 192 2.44 12.86 -8.07
C HIS A 192 1.08 12.44 -7.48
N PHE A 193 0.11 13.35 -7.31
CA PHE A 193 -1.18 12.99 -6.72
C PHE A 193 -2.06 12.14 -7.65
N LEU A 194 -2.08 12.44 -8.95
CA LEU A 194 -2.87 11.67 -9.92
C LEU A 194 -2.29 10.25 -10.07
N TRP A 195 -0.97 10.12 -10.10
CA TRP A 195 -0.31 8.81 -10.13
C TRP A 195 -0.59 7.99 -8.87
N MET A 196 -0.61 8.63 -7.69
CA MET A 196 -1.05 7.97 -6.47
C MET A 196 -2.46 7.43 -6.60
N LEU A 197 -3.42 8.23 -7.08
CA LEU A 197 -4.81 7.78 -7.28
C LEU A 197 -4.90 6.60 -8.25
N VAL A 198 -4.20 6.67 -9.38
CA VAL A 198 -4.20 5.60 -10.40
C VAL A 198 -3.60 4.32 -9.81
N LEU A 199 -2.37 4.37 -9.25
CA LEU A 199 -1.72 3.18 -8.71
C LEU A 199 -2.44 2.62 -7.49
N GLY A 200 -2.95 3.48 -6.61
CA GLY A 200 -3.76 3.09 -5.46
C GLY A 200 -5.03 2.35 -5.89
N THR A 201 -5.72 2.87 -6.90
CA THR A 201 -6.92 2.25 -7.47
C THR A 201 -6.58 0.89 -8.10
N VAL A 202 -5.53 0.82 -8.93
CA VAL A 202 -5.08 -0.42 -9.55
C VAL A 202 -4.76 -1.49 -8.49
N MET A 203 -3.96 -1.14 -7.48
CA MET A 203 -3.63 -2.06 -6.39
C MET A 203 -4.86 -2.48 -5.58
N ALA A 204 -5.81 -1.56 -5.34
CA ALA A 204 -7.07 -1.88 -4.68
C ALA A 204 -7.93 -2.84 -5.51
N VAL A 205 -8.00 -2.65 -6.83
CA VAL A 205 -8.73 -3.53 -7.75
C VAL A 205 -8.09 -4.92 -7.78
N GLU A 206 -6.76 -5.01 -7.91
CA GLU A 206 -6.04 -6.29 -7.89
C GLU A 206 -6.34 -7.12 -6.64
N LYS A 207 -6.42 -6.45 -5.48
CA LYS A 207 -6.59 -7.09 -4.16
C LYS A 207 -8.05 -7.36 -3.79
N ASN A 208 -9.00 -6.57 -4.27
CA ASN A 208 -10.37 -6.62 -3.73
C ASN A 208 -11.43 -7.05 -4.75
N VAL A 209 -11.12 -7.05 -6.04
CA VAL A 209 -12.10 -7.36 -7.09
C VAL A 209 -11.91 -8.80 -7.59
N PRO A 210 -12.98 -9.60 -7.81
CA PRO A 210 -12.88 -11.01 -8.22
C PRO A 210 -12.02 -11.25 -9.46
N TRP A 211 -12.10 -10.38 -10.46
CA TRP A 211 -11.30 -10.44 -11.68
C TRP A 211 -9.97 -9.67 -11.60
N GLY A 212 -9.66 -9.07 -10.45
CA GLY A 212 -8.51 -8.15 -10.29
C GLY A 212 -7.17 -8.78 -10.67
N GLU A 213 -6.91 -10.05 -10.37
CA GLU A 213 -5.65 -10.72 -10.78
C GLU A 213 -5.41 -10.65 -12.30
N ARG A 214 -6.47 -10.64 -13.12
CA ARG A 214 -6.35 -10.58 -14.58
C ARG A 214 -5.77 -9.27 -15.09
N ILE A 215 -5.82 -8.18 -14.32
CA ILE A 215 -5.26 -6.89 -14.75
C ILE A 215 -3.75 -6.79 -14.55
N SER A 216 -3.13 -7.70 -13.76
CA SER A 216 -1.68 -7.66 -13.50
C SER A 216 -0.89 -7.77 -14.81
N ALA A 217 -1.28 -8.69 -15.70
CA ALA A 217 -0.57 -8.91 -16.96
C ALA A 217 -0.69 -7.72 -17.94
N PRO A 218 -1.89 -7.21 -18.26
CA PRO A 218 -2.03 -5.98 -19.04
C PRO A 218 -1.27 -4.80 -18.44
N LEU A 219 -1.34 -4.61 -17.11
CA LEU A 219 -0.57 -3.58 -16.42
C LEU A 219 0.93 -3.74 -16.63
N GLY A 220 1.43 -4.99 -16.56
CA GLY A 220 2.85 -5.27 -16.80
C GLY A 220 3.31 -4.88 -18.19
N VAL A 221 2.51 -5.19 -19.22
CA VAL A 221 2.78 -4.77 -20.60
C VAL A 221 2.76 -3.25 -20.72
N LEU A 222 1.76 -2.58 -20.14
CA LEU A 222 1.63 -1.12 -20.17
C LEU A 222 2.82 -0.41 -19.50
N LEU A 223 3.31 -0.93 -18.37
CA LEU A 223 4.46 -0.36 -17.67
C LEU A 223 5.75 -0.52 -18.49
N ILE A 224 5.97 -1.68 -19.11
CA ILE A 224 7.14 -1.91 -19.98
C ILE A 224 7.07 -1.02 -21.22
N ALA A 225 5.90 -0.92 -21.86
CA ALA A 225 5.69 -0.03 -23.01
C ALA A 225 5.90 1.45 -22.60
N GLY A 226 5.40 1.85 -21.44
CA GLY A 226 5.60 3.19 -20.88
C GLY A 226 7.08 3.53 -20.69
N ALA A 227 7.92 2.57 -20.30
CA ALA A 227 9.36 2.78 -20.19
C ALA A 227 10.02 3.12 -21.53
N ILE A 228 9.57 2.50 -22.63
CA ILE A 228 10.05 2.80 -23.98
C ILE A 228 9.67 4.23 -24.37
N VAL A 229 8.45 4.64 -24.07
CA VAL A 229 7.97 6.01 -24.35
C VAL A 229 8.78 7.03 -23.57
N VAL A 230 8.97 6.83 -22.25
CA VAL A 230 9.77 7.73 -21.40
C VAL A 230 11.17 7.90 -21.97
N LYS A 231 11.84 6.80 -22.31
CA LYS A 231 13.19 6.82 -22.91
C LYS A 231 13.24 7.50 -24.27
N ALA A 232 12.16 7.46 -25.05
CA ALA A 232 12.10 8.11 -26.35
C ALA A 232 11.83 9.62 -26.27
N THR A 233 11.29 10.10 -25.14
CA THR A 233 10.92 11.50 -24.92
C THR A 233 11.86 12.28 -23.99
N GLY A 234 12.79 11.60 -23.31
CA GLY A 234 13.80 12.18 -22.43
C GLY A 234 15.19 12.10 -23.03
#